data_AF-A0A5S9MD01-F1
#
_entry.id   AF-A0A5S9MD01-F1
#
_cell.length_a   1.000
_cell.length_b   1.000
_cell.length_c   1.000
_cell.angle_alpha   90.00
_cell.angle_beta   90.00
_cell.angle_gamma   90.00
#
_symmetry.space_group_name_H-M   'P 1'
#
loop_
_entity.id
_entity.type
_entity.pdbx_description
1 polymer ?
#
loop_
_entity_poly.entity_id
_entity_poly.type
_entity_poly.pdbx_seq_one_letter_code
_entity_poly.pdbx_strand_id
1 'polypeptide(L)'
;MSLDWTIGSEDQQKKTVGAKAKIYGETWYRSEVSVPLRTSFDVFTGKMKTKHKLSAFGGSLPFWGFSFKKDDFKQPKTETEVHPLHFLNIQLPFSYEKEITRESEKINREYTNKEAVQAGIKMGKKELEEKLGQTGEVKSEKKKVLHETTGNGKVKLIILYQVIEDIVQPTPIVQGD
;
A
#
# COMPACT_ATOMS: atom_id res chain seq x y z
N MET A 1 -12.69 31.42 10.41
CA MET A 1 -13.73 32.47 10.33
C MET A 1 -15.05 31.72 10.36
N SER A 2 -15.71 31.71 11.52
CA SER A 2 -16.91 30.92 11.80
C SER A 2 -18.13 31.76 11.41
N LEU A 3 -19.05 31.19 10.64
CA LEU A 3 -20.31 31.84 10.27
C LEU A 3 -21.45 30.95 10.74
N ASP A 4 -22.09 31.40 11.81
CA ASP A 4 -23.25 30.81 12.46
C ASP A 4 -24.50 31.62 12.08
N TRP A 5 -25.53 30.94 11.58
CA TRP A 5 -26.82 31.53 11.23
C TRP A 5 -27.93 30.82 11.99
N THR A 6 -28.73 31.59 12.72
CA THR A 6 -29.87 31.13 13.52
C THR A 6 -31.17 31.59 12.87
N ILE A 7 -32.10 30.67 12.57
CA ILE A 7 -33.49 30.99 12.22
C ILE A 7 -34.37 30.50 13.38
N GLY A 8 -35.16 31.40 13.98
CA GLY A 8 -35.92 31.13 15.21
C GLY A 8 -37.40 30.83 15.01
N SER A 9 -37.99 30.11 15.97
CA SER A 9 -39.29 30.41 16.59
C SER A 9 -39.36 29.69 17.94
N GLU A 10 -40.03 30.30 18.92
CA GLU A 10 -39.78 30.18 20.36
C GLU A 10 -40.27 28.88 21.05
N ASP A 11 -40.61 27.80 20.31
CA ASP A 11 -41.20 26.60 20.94
C ASP A 11 -40.90 25.26 20.24
N GLN A 12 -39.73 25.12 19.62
CA GLN A 12 -39.28 23.86 19.04
C GLN A 12 -37.81 23.66 19.40
N GLN A 13 -37.47 22.49 19.96
CA GLN A 13 -36.11 22.05 20.26
C GLN A 13 -35.13 22.56 19.19
N LYS A 14 -34.19 23.43 19.58
CA LYS A 14 -33.15 23.97 18.70
C LYS A 14 -32.31 22.82 18.17
N LYS A 15 -32.68 22.26 17.02
CA LYS A 15 -31.88 21.30 16.27
C LYS A 15 -30.71 22.07 15.68
N THR A 16 -29.55 21.99 16.33
CA THR A 16 -28.28 22.40 15.73
C THR A 16 -28.01 21.48 14.54
N VAL A 17 -28.40 21.92 13.35
CA VAL A 17 -28.08 21.23 12.10
C VAL A 17 -26.71 21.71 11.63
N GLY A 18 -25.75 20.79 11.53
CA GLY A 18 -24.46 21.12 10.93
C GLY A 18 -24.66 21.46 9.45
N ALA A 19 -24.25 22.66 9.02
CA ALA A 19 -24.26 23.02 7.62
C ALA A 19 -23.23 22.18 6.86
N LYS A 20 -23.65 21.45 5.82
CA LYS A 20 -22.74 20.78 4.88
C LYS A 20 -22.37 21.76 3.78
N ALA A 21 -21.19 22.36 3.87
CA ALA A 21 -20.59 23.15 2.81
C ALA A 21 -19.46 22.35 2.15
N LYS A 22 -19.23 22.60 0.85
CA LYS A 22 -17.99 22.21 0.15
C LYS A 22 -17.24 23.49 -0.17
N ILE A 23 -16.01 23.63 0.29
CA ILE A 23 -15.18 24.81 0.02
C ILE A 23 -13.93 24.30 -0.66
N TYR A 24 -13.73 24.70 -1.91
CA TYR A 24 -12.56 24.29 -2.67
C TYR A 24 -11.43 25.30 -2.51
N GLY A 25 -10.24 24.81 -2.12
CA GLY A 25 -9.02 25.60 -2.01
C GLY A 25 -7.97 25.15 -3.04
N GLU A 26 -7.14 26.08 -3.49
CA GLU A 26 -5.91 25.76 -4.21
C GLU A 26 -4.77 25.52 -3.21
N THR A 27 -4.26 24.29 -3.18
CA THR A 27 -3.16 23.87 -2.28
C THR A 27 -1.94 23.46 -3.09
N TRP A 28 -0.75 23.71 -2.53
CA TRP A 28 0.52 23.31 -3.11
C TRP A 28 1.17 22.18 -2.31
N TYR A 29 1.49 21.08 -2.99
CA TYR A 29 2.16 19.92 -2.41
C TYR A 29 3.55 19.74 -3.01
N ARG A 30 4.56 19.57 -2.15
CA ARG A 30 5.94 19.28 -2.54
C ARG A 30 6.22 17.79 -2.36
N SER A 31 6.60 17.13 -3.46
CA SER A 31 7.01 15.72 -3.49
C SER A 31 8.49 15.63 -3.84
N GLU A 32 9.22 14.83 -3.06
CA GLU A 32 10.62 14.51 -3.32
C GLU A 32 10.72 13.02 -3.65
N VAL A 33 11.11 12.70 -4.87
CA VAL A 33 11.15 11.31 -5.36
C VAL A 33 12.57 10.96 -5.78
N SER A 34 13.01 9.74 -5.47
CA SER A 34 14.32 9.24 -5.85
C SER A 34 14.18 7.90 -6.57
N VAL A 35 14.60 7.86 -7.84
CA VAL A 35 14.50 6.67 -8.70
C VAL A 35 15.90 6.11 -8.98
N PRO A 36 16.23 4.89 -8.54
CA PRO A 36 17.48 4.23 -8.90
C PRO A 36 17.51 3.89 -10.40
N LEU A 37 18.65 4.11 -11.05
CA LEU A 37 18.86 3.76 -12.46
C LEU A 37 19.00 2.25 -12.68
N ARG A 38 19.36 1.50 -11.64
CA ARG A 38 19.49 0.04 -11.69
C ARG A 38 18.81 -0.57 -10.49
N THR A 39 17.91 -1.52 -10.72
CA THR A 39 17.23 -2.26 -9.66
C THR A 39 17.18 -3.75 -10.02
N SER A 40 17.46 -4.60 -9.05
CA SER A 40 17.30 -6.04 -9.17
C SER A 40 16.06 -6.49 -8.42
N PHE A 41 15.20 -7.27 -9.08
CA PHE A 41 13.98 -7.82 -8.51
C PHE A 41 14.07 -9.34 -8.51
N ASP A 42 13.66 -9.98 -7.42
CA ASP A 42 13.35 -11.41 -7.43
C ASP A 42 11.90 -11.57 -7.84
N VAL A 43 11.65 -12.18 -8.99
CA VAL A 43 10.30 -12.53 -9.45
C VAL A 43 10.08 -14.03 -9.39
N PHE A 44 8.87 -14.47 -9.09
CA PHE A 44 8.54 -15.90 -9.16
C PHE A 44 8.28 -16.31 -10.61
N THR A 45 8.83 -17.45 -11.03
CA THR A 45 8.70 -17.96 -12.41
C THR A 45 7.34 -18.63 -12.67
N GLY A 46 6.55 -18.82 -11.61
CA GLY A 46 5.31 -19.60 -11.63
C GLY A 46 5.51 -21.09 -11.36
N LYS A 47 6.75 -21.61 -11.45
CA LYS A 47 7.01 -22.99 -11.02
C LYS A 47 6.94 -23.08 -9.50
N MET A 48 6.08 -23.96 -9.00
CA MET A 48 5.93 -24.21 -7.58
C MET A 48 5.67 -25.69 -7.29
N LYS A 49 6.07 -26.12 -6.11
CA LYS A 49 5.79 -27.45 -5.55
C LYS A 49 5.25 -27.26 -4.13
N THR A 50 4.17 -27.96 -3.82
CA THR A 50 3.54 -27.93 -2.49
C THR A 50 3.65 -29.32 -1.88
N LYS A 51 4.14 -29.41 -0.64
CA LYS A 51 4.11 -30.61 0.17
C LYS A 51 3.19 -30.42 1.35
N HIS A 52 2.43 -31.46 1.65
CA HIS A 52 1.54 -31.50 2.79
C HIS A 52 2.11 -32.48 3.81
N LYS A 53 2.34 -31.98 5.02
CA LYS A 53 2.88 -32.76 6.12
C LYS A 53 1.94 -32.70 7.31
N LEU A 54 1.97 -33.77 8.09
CA LEU A 54 1.41 -33.79 9.43
C LEU A 54 2.58 -33.77 10.40
N SER A 55 2.65 -32.77 11.27
CA SER A 55 3.66 -32.69 12.32
C SER A 55 3.09 -33.03 13.68
N ALA A 56 3.89 -33.76 14.46
CA ALA A 56 3.59 -34.18 15.81
C ALA A 56 4.90 -34.47 16.56
N PHE A 57 4.93 -34.18 17.86
CA PHE A 57 6.05 -34.57 18.75
C PHE A 57 7.46 -34.17 18.27
N GLY A 58 7.58 -33.05 17.56
CA GLY A 58 8.86 -32.55 17.04
C GLY A 58 9.31 -33.15 15.70
N GLY A 59 8.50 -34.02 15.07
CA GLY A 59 8.72 -34.53 13.73
C GLY A 59 7.61 -34.12 12.74
N SER A 60 7.91 -34.16 11.44
CA SER A 60 6.94 -33.90 10.37
C SER A 60 6.94 -35.05 9.36
N LEU A 61 5.77 -35.63 9.07
CA LEU A 61 5.61 -36.70 8.08
C LEU A 61 4.86 -36.17 6.84
N PRO A 62 5.49 -36.13 5.66
CA PRO A 62 4.79 -35.79 4.43
C PRO A 62 3.82 -36.90 4.04
N PHE A 63 2.58 -36.55 3.73
CA PHE A 63 1.56 -37.50 3.24
C PHE A 63 1.12 -37.21 1.80
N TRP A 64 1.42 -36.01 1.27
CA TRP A 64 1.14 -35.64 -0.11
C TRP A 64 2.23 -34.72 -0.69
N GLY A 65 2.44 -34.79 -2.00
CA GLY A 65 3.43 -33.95 -2.69
C GLY A 65 4.89 -34.39 -2.56
N PHE A 66 5.15 -35.64 -2.15
CA PHE A 66 6.49 -36.20 -1.96
C PHE A 66 7.21 -36.53 -3.29
N SER A 67 6.50 -36.61 -4.41
CA SER A 67 7.04 -37.06 -5.69
C SER A 67 7.39 -35.93 -6.64
N PHE A 68 8.52 -35.24 -6.46
CA PHE A 68 9.13 -34.46 -7.55
C PHE A 68 10.64 -34.31 -7.31
N LYS A 69 11.44 -34.55 -8.35
CA LYS A 69 12.90 -34.37 -8.34
C LYS A 69 13.29 -33.04 -7.68
N LYS A 70 14.32 -33.08 -6.85
CA LYS A 70 14.81 -31.93 -6.08
C LYS A 70 15.46 -30.85 -6.96
N ASP A 71 15.88 -31.22 -8.17
CA ASP A 71 16.75 -30.43 -9.07
C ASP A 71 16.05 -29.51 -10.08
N ASP A 72 14.72 -29.41 -10.12
CA ASP A 72 14.05 -28.61 -11.16
C ASP A 72 14.03 -27.09 -10.90
N PHE A 73 14.61 -26.62 -9.79
CA PHE A 73 14.54 -25.22 -9.38
C PHE A 73 15.92 -24.56 -9.34
N LYS A 74 16.12 -23.52 -10.15
CA LYS A 74 17.38 -22.76 -10.18
C LYS A 74 17.62 -21.94 -8.92
N GLN A 75 16.59 -21.21 -8.45
CA GLN A 75 16.65 -20.44 -7.20
C GLN A 75 15.37 -20.68 -6.39
N PRO A 76 15.31 -21.77 -5.60
CA PRO A 76 14.14 -22.10 -4.81
C PRO A 76 13.99 -21.18 -3.60
N LYS A 77 12.76 -20.72 -3.34
CA LYS A 77 12.33 -20.10 -2.08
C LYS A 77 11.27 -20.98 -1.44
N THR A 78 11.51 -21.43 -0.20
CA THR A 78 10.60 -22.30 0.54
C THR A 78 9.95 -21.54 1.68
N GLU A 79 8.63 -21.68 1.78
CA GLU A 79 7.78 -21.12 2.82
C GLU A 79 7.00 -22.26 3.49
N THR A 80 6.85 -22.20 4.81
CA THR A 80 6.10 -23.22 5.57
C THR A 80 4.98 -22.55 6.35
N GLU A 81 3.75 -22.92 6.01
CA GLU A 81 2.54 -22.53 6.74
C GLU A 81 2.20 -23.64 7.74
N VAL A 82 2.16 -23.31 9.02
CA VAL A 82 1.83 -24.26 10.10
C VAL A 82 0.43 -23.95 10.64
N HIS A 83 -0.43 -24.96 10.64
CA HIS A 83 -1.81 -24.89 11.12
C HIS A 83 -2.02 -25.89 12.26
N PRO A 84 -1.96 -25.43 13.53
CA PRO A 84 -2.23 -26.29 14.67
C PRO A 84 -3.68 -26.79 14.68
N LEU A 85 -3.86 -28.08 14.91
CA LEU A 85 -5.20 -28.67 14.97
C LEU A 85 -5.78 -28.45 16.37
N HIS A 86 -7.02 -27.98 16.40
CA HIS A 86 -7.76 -27.75 17.64
C HIS A 86 -9.02 -28.61 17.64
N PHE A 87 -9.34 -29.19 18.78
CA PHE A 87 -10.61 -29.86 19.03
C PHE A 87 -11.29 -29.17 20.21
N LEU A 88 -12.40 -28.48 19.94
CA LEU A 88 -13.01 -27.54 20.89
C LEU A 88 -11.96 -26.54 21.42
N ASN A 89 -11.79 -26.47 22.75
CA ASN A 89 -10.83 -25.58 23.40
C ASN A 89 -9.47 -26.25 23.67
N ILE A 90 -9.22 -27.44 23.12
CA ILE A 90 -7.99 -28.20 23.34
C ILE A 90 -7.15 -28.16 22.05
N GLN A 91 -5.92 -27.67 22.16
CA GLN A 91 -4.94 -27.79 21.10
C GLN A 91 -4.39 -29.22 21.07
N LEU A 92 -4.55 -29.89 19.93
CA LEU A 92 -4.03 -31.24 19.74
C LEU A 92 -2.50 -31.19 19.55
N PRO A 93 -1.77 -32.28 19.87
CA PRO A 93 -0.34 -32.37 19.62
C PRO A 93 0.02 -32.56 18.13
N PHE A 94 -0.96 -32.34 17.23
CA PHE A 94 -0.83 -32.50 15.79
C PHE A 94 -1.02 -31.13 15.11
N SER A 95 -0.20 -30.85 14.10
CA SER A 95 -0.34 -29.68 13.24
C SER A 95 -0.28 -30.11 11.78
N TYR A 96 -1.07 -29.46 10.95
CA TYR A 96 -0.95 -29.57 9.51
C TYR A 96 0.09 -28.56 9.02
N GLU A 97 1.05 -29.00 8.24
CA GLU A 97 2.06 -28.14 7.64
C GLU A 97 1.95 -28.17 6.12
N LYS A 98 1.94 -26.98 5.53
CA LYS A 98 1.96 -26.79 4.08
C LYS A 98 3.28 -26.12 3.72
N GLU A 99 4.18 -26.91 3.14
CA GLU A 99 5.48 -26.45 2.65
C GLU A 99 5.34 -26.09 1.17
N ILE A 100 5.54 -24.82 0.82
CA ILE A 100 5.45 -24.32 -0.54
C ILE A 100 6.85 -23.89 -0.99
N THR A 101 7.37 -24.55 -2.02
CA THR A 101 8.64 -24.17 -2.66
C THR A 101 8.35 -23.56 -4.02
N ARG A 102 8.79 -22.32 -4.24
CA ARG A 102 8.60 -21.56 -5.49
C ARG A 102 9.96 -21.26 -6.12
N GLU A 103 10.05 -21.34 -7.44
CA GLU A 103 11.23 -20.87 -8.16
C GLU A 103 11.17 -19.35 -8.32
N SER A 104 12.28 -18.68 -8.03
CA SER A 104 12.47 -17.28 -8.38
C SER A 104 13.57 -17.08 -9.41
N GLU A 105 13.51 -15.96 -10.09
CA GLU A 105 14.54 -15.47 -11.01
C GLU A 105 14.87 -14.02 -10.68
N LYS A 106 16.14 -13.67 -10.79
CA LYS A 106 16.62 -12.29 -10.66
C LYS A 106 16.48 -11.56 -11.99
N ILE A 107 15.63 -10.54 -12.02
CA ILE A 107 15.51 -9.63 -13.15
C ILE A 107 16.18 -8.31 -12.79
N ASN A 108 17.12 -7.89 -13.62
CA ASN A 108 17.71 -6.56 -13.54
C ASN A 108 16.94 -5.62 -14.45
N ARG A 109 16.42 -4.52 -13.89
CA ARG A 109 15.85 -3.41 -14.65
C ARG A 109 16.83 -2.25 -14.61
N GLU A 110 17.14 -1.73 -15.79
CA GLU A 110 17.92 -0.50 -15.95
C GLU A 110 17.02 0.58 -16.56
N TYR A 111 17.11 1.81 -16.04
CA TYR A 111 16.47 2.99 -16.57
C TYR A 111 17.52 3.90 -17.20
N THR A 112 17.18 4.50 -18.34
CA THR A 112 17.82 5.75 -18.77
C THR A 112 17.38 6.89 -17.86
N ASN A 113 18.15 7.99 -17.83
CA ASN A 113 17.75 9.18 -17.05
C ASN A 113 16.34 9.67 -17.41
N LYS A 114 15.99 9.71 -18.70
CA LYS A 114 14.66 10.12 -19.15
C LYS A 114 13.55 9.20 -18.62
N GLU A 115 13.77 7.89 -18.66
CA GLU A 115 12.80 6.92 -18.12
C GLU A 115 12.68 7.03 -16.60
N ALA A 116 13.80 7.24 -15.89
CA ALA A 116 13.80 7.44 -14.46
C ALA A 116 13.06 8.72 -14.05
N VAL A 117 13.19 9.81 -14.84
CA VAL A 117 12.40 11.03 -14.64
C VAL A 117 10.90 10.75 -14.78
N GLN A 118 10.50 10.07 -15.86
CA GLN A 118 9.09 9.73 -16.08
C GLN A 118 8.54 8.78 -15.01
N ALA A 119 9.33 7.81 -14.57
CA ALA A 119 8.98 6.91 -13.48
C ALA A 119 8.81 7.68 -12.16
N GLY A 120 9.70 8.63 -11.87
CA GLY A 120 9.64 9.46 -10.67
C GLY A 120 8.41 10.37 -10.64
N ILE A 121 8.01 10.93 -11.79
CA ILE A 121 6.77 11.71 -11.91
C ILE A 121 5.54 10.85 -11.61
N LYS A 122 5.51 9.61 -12.12
CA LYS A 122 4.41 8.66 -11.84
C LYS A 122 4.35 8.26 -10.36
N MET A 123 5.51 8.02 -9.76
CA MET A 123 5.64 7.68 -8.33
C MET A 123 5.17 8.83 -7.44
N GLY A 124 5.65 10.06 -7.69
CA GLY A 124 5.23 11.24 -6.92
C GLY A 124 3.73 11.53 -7.05
N LYS A 125 3.13 11.28 -8.22
CA LYS A 125 1.68 11.39 -8.41
C LYS A 125 0.93 10.37 -7.56
N LYS A 126 1.36 9.10 -7.58
CA LYS A 126 0.72 8.04 -6.80
C LYS A 126 0.81 8.33 -5.30
N GLU A 127 1.97 8.77 -4.81
CA GLU A 127 2.14 9.17 -3.40
C GLU A 127 1.24 10.34 -3.01
N LEU A 128 1.02 11.31 -3.93
CA LEU A 128 0.09 12.41 -3.71
C LEU A 128 -1.36 11.90 -3.61
N GLU A 129 -1.78 11.05 -4.54
CA GLU A 129 -3.13 10.45 -4.53
C GLU A 129 -3.39 9.65 -3.25
N GLU A 130 -2.40 8.86 -2.80
CA GLU A 130 -2.48 8.10 -1.54
C GLU A 130 -2.59 9.03 -0.32
N LYS A 131 -1.92 10.20 -0.33
CA LYS A 131 -2.00 11.19 0.74
C LYS A 131 -3.33 11.95 0.78
N LEU A 132 -3.92 12.25 -0.37
CA LEU A 132 -5.16 13.01 -0.46
C LEU A 132 -6.40 12.17 -0.08
N GLY A 133 -6.32 10.84 -0.19
CA GLY A 133 -7.33 9.91 0.33
C GLY A 133 -8.73 10.12 -0.25
N GLN A 134 -9.77 9.84 0.55
CA GLN A 134 -11.19 10.02 0.17
C GLN A 134 -11.69 11.47 0.34
N THR A 135 -10.93 12.32 1.03
CA THR A 135 -11.31 13.70 1.36
C THR A 135 -10.87 14.69 0.29
N GLY A 136 -9.78 14.41 -0.43
CA GLY A 136 -9.26 15.26 -1.49
C GLY A 136 -9.68 14.76 -2.87
N GLU A 137 -10.88 15.13 -3.33
CA GLU A 137 -11.24 14.92 -4.73
C GLU A 137 -10.43 15.91 -5.60
N VAL A 138 -9.35 15.43 -6.24
CA VAL A 138 -8.52 16.27 -7.14
C VAL A 138 -9.35 16.67 -8.36
N LYS A 139 -9.88 17.89 -8.38
CA LYS A 139 -10.63 18.42 -9.53
C LYS A 139 -9.73 18.73 -10.71
N SER A 140 -8.51 19.20 -10.42
CA SER A 140 -7.48 19.47 -11.42
C SER A 140 -6.11 19.48 -10.76
N GLU A 141 -5.09 18.98 -11.46
CA GLU A 141 -3.70 19.01 -11.01
C GLU A 141 -2.82 19.73 -12.05
N LYS A 142 -1.92 20.61 -11.58
CA LYS A 142 -0.79 21.09 -12.38
C LYS A 142 0.49 20.66 -11.70
N LYS A 143 1.45 20.20 -12.49
CA LYS A 143 2.76 19.77 -11.99
C LYS A 143 3.88 20.62 -12.56
N LYS A 144 4.86 20.92 -11.72
CA LYS A 144 6.11 21.55 -12.13
C LYS A 144 7.28 20.77 -11.55
N VAL A 145 8.16 20.26 -12.42
CA VAL A 145 9.44 19.71 -11.99
C VAL A 145 10.34 20.90 -11.67
N LEU A 146 10.68 21.05 -10.40
CA LEU A 146 11.50 22.17 -9.91
C LEU A 146 12.98 21.88 -10.03
N HIS A 147 13.37 20.61 -9.82
CA HIS A 147 14.77 20.22 -9.80
C HIS A 147 14.91 18.76 -10.21
N GLU A 148 15.87 18.51 -11.09
CA GLU A 148 16.33 17.18 -11.48
C GLU A 148 17.81 17.10 -11.15
N THR A 149 18.19 16.15 -10.28
CA THR A 149 19.60 15.84 -10.02
C THR A 149 19.86 14.39 -10.38
N THR A 150 20.87 14.15 -11.20
CA THR A 150 21.37 12.80 -11.47
C THR A 150 22.72 12.64 -10.79
N GLY A 151 22.86 11.61 -9.94
CA GLY A 151 24.11 11.34 -9.24
C GLY A 151 24.03 10.08 -8.38
N ASN A 152 25.15 9.40 -8.18
CA ASN A 152 25.25 8.17 -7.39
C ASN A 152 24.26 7.06 -7.86
N GLY A 153 24.10 6.91 -9.17
CA GLY A 153 23.27 5.85 -9.77
C GLY A 153 21.75 6.03 -9.59
N LYS A 154 21.28 7.24 -9.28
CA LYS A 154 19.86 7.57 -9.11
C LYS A 154 19.52 8.96 -9.62
N VAL A 155 18.26 9.15 -9.97
CA VAL A 155 17.67 10.45 -10.32
C VAL A 155 16.81 10.91 -9.16
N LYS A 156 17.04 12.13 -8.69
CA LYS A 156 16.22 12.81 -7.69
C LYS A 156 15.39 13.89 -8.36
N LEU A 157 14.10 13.92 -8.03
CA LEU A 157 13.15 14.91 -8.52
C LEU A 157 12.50 15.63 -7.34
N ILE A 158 12.41 16.95 -7.45
CA ILE A 158 11.51 17.77 -6.63
C ILE A 158 10.36 18.22 -7.52
N ILE A 159 9.15 17.80 -7.18
CA ILE A 159 7.93 18.08 -7.96
C ILE A 159 6.98 18.89 -7.08
N LEU A 160 6.46 19.97 -7.64
CA LEU A 160 5.41 20.77 -7.01
C LEU A 160 4.08 20.49 -7.73
N TYR A 161 3.08 20.10 -6.95
CA TYR A 161 1.72 19.85 -7.41
C TYR A 161 0.80 20.96 -6.90
N GLN A 162 0.08 21.60 -7.81
CA GLN A 162 -1.06 22.46 -7.49
C GLN A 162 -2.31 21.59 -7.56
N VAL A 163 -3.05 21.52 -6.46
CA VAL A 163 -4.23 20.68 -6.31
C VAL A 163 -5.40 21.56 -5.91
N ILE A 164 -6.56 21.34 -6.53
CA ILE A 164 -7.84 21.88 -6.06
C ILE A 164 -8.52 20.78 -5.24
N GLU A 165 -8.74 21.03 -3.95
CA GLU A 165 -9.33 20.07 -3.01
C GLU A 165 -10.41 20.71 -2.14
N ASP A 166 -11.32 19.90 -1.59
CA ASP A 166 -12.26 20.35 -0.56
C ASP A 166 -11.52 20.49 0.77
N ILE A 167 -11.44 21.72 1.29
CA ILE A 167 -10.73 22.04 2.52
C ILE A 167 -11.64 22.02 3.75
N VAL A 168 -12.91 21.63 3.60
CA VAL A 168 -13.85 21.57 4.72
C VAL A 168 -13.54 20.36 5.59
N GLN A 169 -13.12 20.63 6.82
CA GLN A 169 -13.04 19.60 7.86
C GLN A 169 -14.43 19.43 8.52
N PRO A 170 -14.92 18.19 8.70
CA PRO A 170 -16.18 17.98 9.41
C PRO A 170 -15.99 18.35 10.88
N THR A 171 -16.69 19.38 11.35
CA THR A 171 -16.70 19.74 12.78
C THR A 171 -17.51 18.69 13.55
N PRO A 172 -16.93 17.97 14.52
CA PRO A 172 -17.71 17.08 15.36
C PRO A 172 -18.64 17.91 16.25
N ILE A 173 -19.92 17.55 16.28
CA ILE A 173 -20.86 18.11 17.24
C ILE A 173 -20.56 17.42 18.56
N VAL A 174 -19.91 18.12 19.49
CA VAL A 174 -19.77 17.63 20.86
C VAL A 174 -21.05 18.02 21.59
N GLN A 175 -21.98 17.06 21.72
CA GLN A 175 -23.11 17.19 22.63
C GLN A 175 -22.57 16.84 24.02
N GLY A 176 -22.29 17.88 24.82
CA GLY A 176 -21.93 17.71 26.22
C GLY A 176 -23.16 17.37 27.05
N ASP A 177 -23.01 16.36 27.90
CA ASP A 177 -23.61 16.28 29.23
C ASP A 177 -22.46 16.24 30.24
#